data_AF-A0A970CTY5-F1
#
_entry.id   AF-A0A970CTY5-F1
#
_cell.length_a   1.000
_cell.length_b   1.000
_cell.length_c   1.000
_cell.angle_alpha   90.00
_cell.angle_beta   90.00
_cell.angle_gamma   90.00
#
_symmetry.space_group_name_H-M   'P 1'
#
loop_
_entity.id
_entity.type
_entity.pdbx_description
1 polymer ?
#
loop_
_entity_poly.entity_id
_entity_poly.type
_entity_poly.pdbx_seq_one_letter_code
_entity_poly.pdbx_strand_id
1 'polypeptide(L)'
;MEKETKGIVFKGNNEGLVIVIPDDYDFNKAKAEIEEKVQNAARFFKGAKIKVTYRGITLTPEEEEAIKSLLDEKSGAIIEGISKDDESRQNTFIAKKPGKIPVSSHKLFFSSDDIGPCKFVRSTVRSGTRIEFDGSVIVLGDVNPG
;
A
#
# COMPACT_ATOMS: atom_id res chain seq x y z
N MET A 1 0.87 -0.07 36.31
CA MET A 1 1.71 -0.81 35.35
C MET A 1 0.97 -0.77 34.03
N GLU A 2 1.17 0.33 33.29
CA GLU A 2 0.54 0.56 31.99
C GLU A 2 1.13 -0.44 31.00
N LYS A 3 0.30 -1.34 30.48
CA LYS A 3 0.70 -2.17 29.35
C LYS A 3 0.78 -1.24 28.15
N GLU A 4 1.99 -0.84 27.76
CA GLU A 4 2.25 -0.35 26.41
C GLU A 4 1.92 -1.49 25.44
N THR A 5 0.67 -1.53 24.97
CA THR A 5 0.27 -2.39 23.88
C THR A 5 0.92 -1.85 22.62
N LYS A 6 2.01 -2.47 22.17
CA LYS A 6 2.42 -2.48 20.76
C LYS A 6 1.25 -3.05 19.94
N GLY A 7 0.22 -2.25 19.69
CA GLY A 7 -1.02 -2.70 19.08
C GLY A 7 -0.97 -2.67 17.56
N ILE A 8 -1.91 -3.39 16.94
CA ILE A 8 -2.09 -3.39 15.49
C ILE A 8 -2.63 -2.03 15.07
N VAL A 9 -2.04 -1.42 14.05
CA VAL A 9 -2.45 -0.09 13.57
C VAL A 9 -3.20 -0.20 12.26
N PHE A 10 -4.38 0.40 12.20
CA PHE A 10 -5.20 0.49 11.00
C PHE A 10 -4.98 1.88 10.38
N LYS A 11 -4.51 1.93 9.14
CA LYS A 11 -4.30 3.17 8.38
C LYS A 11 -5.14 3.13 7.11
N GLY A 12 -6.01 4.12 6.91
CA GLY A 12 -6.67 4.31 5.63
C GLY A 12 -5.77 5.05 4.64
N ASN A 13 -5.73 4.61 3.39
CA ASN A 13 -5.13 5.37 2.28
C ASN A 13 -6.16 5.51 1.13
N ASN A 14 -5.78 6.20 0.05
CA ASN A 14 -6.68 6.38 -1.10
C ASN A 14 -7.00 5.07 -1.85
N GLU A 15 -6.21 4.01 -1.65
CA GLU A 15 -6.39 2.70 -2.31
C GLU A 15 -7.19 1.70 -1.44
N GLY A 16 -7.29 1.94 -0.13
CA GLY A 16 -7.96 1.07 0.82
C GLY A 16 -7.41 1.12 2.25
N LEU A 17 -7.28 -0.05 2.88
CA LEU A 17 -6.94 -0.21 4.29
C LEU A 17 -5.57 -0.90 4.44
N VAL A 18 -4.67 -0.28 5.19
CA VAL A 18 -3.35 -0.81 5.53
C VAL A 18 -3.34 -1.23 7.01
N ILE A 19 -3.05 -2.49 7.27
CA ILE A 19 -2.98 -3.09 8.60
C ILE A 19 -1.50 -3.31 8.95
N VAL A 20 -0.99 -2.58 9.94
CA VAL A 20 0.39 -2.71 10.39
C VAL A 20 0.40 -3.62 11.62
N ILE A 21 1.01 -4.79 11.46
CA ILE A 21 1.12 -5.83 12.50
C ILE A 21 2.61 -5.98 12.83
N PRO A 22 3.03 -5.72 14.08
CA PRO A 22 4.42 -5.93 14.48
C PRO A 22 4.92 -7.37 14.23
N ASP A 23 6.21 -7.56 13.94
CA ASP A 23 6.78 -8.89 13.66
C ASP A 23 6.79 -9.82 14.89
N ASP A 24 6.71 -9.25 16.09
CA ASP A 24 6.69 -9.95 17.38
C ASP A 24 5.27 -10.39 17.82
N TYR A 25 4.27 -10.28 16.94
CA TYR A 25 2.89 -10.65 17.23
C TYR A 25 2.56 -12.10 16.90
N ASP A 26 1.75 -12.73 17.76
CA ASP A 26 1.17 -14.05 17.50
C ASP A 26 -0.06 -13.91 16.59
N PHE A 27 -0.22 -14.80 15.60
CA PHE A 27 -1.36 -14.74 14.68
C PHE A 27 -2.72 -14.79 15.39
N ASN A 28 -2.87 -15.60 16.44
CA ASN A 28 -4.15 -15.69 17.15
C ASN A 28 -4.49 -14.39 17.87
N LYS A 29 -3.48 -13.73 18.46
CA LYS A 29 -3.65 -12.40 19.06
C LYS A 29 -3.95 -11.36 17.99
N ALA A 30 -3.23 -11.42 16.86
CA ALA A 30 -3.43 -10.52 15.75
C ALA A 30 -4.87 -10.60 15.21
N LYS A 31 -5.37 -11.82 15.01
CA LYS A 31 -6.72 -12.10 14.54
C LYS A 31 -7.79 -11.51 15.47
N ALA A 32 -7.67 -11.73 16.78
CA ALA A 32 -8.63 -11.23 17.76
C ALA A 32 -8.66 -9.69 17.81
N GLU A 33 -7.50 -9.05 17.78
CA GLU A 33 -7.40 -7.58 17.80
C GLU A 33 -7.88 -6.95 16.48
N ILE A 34 -7.62 -7.61 15.34
CA ILE A 34 -8.16 -7.21 14.04
C ILE A 34 -9.69 -7.32 14.06
N GLU A 35 -10.26 -8.40 14.59
CA GLU A 35 -11.71 -8.60 14.71
C GLU A 35 -12.38 -7.46 15.47
N GLU A 36 -11.86 -7.15 16.65
CA GLU A 36 -12.40 -6.08 17.50
C GLU A 36 -12.34 -4.73 16.80
N LYS A 37 -11.20 -4.40 16.17
CA LYS A 37 -11.03 -3.13 15.45
C LYS A 37 -11.93 -3.02 14.23
N VAL A 38 -12.08 -4.10 13.47
CA VAL A 38 -12.95 -4.15 12.29
C VAL A 38 -14.41 -4.02 12.69
N GLN A 39 -14.85 -4.70 13.74
CA GLN A 39 -16.21 -4.63 14.24
C GLN A 39 -16.55 -3.21 14.72
N ASN A 40 -15.64 -2.56 15.45
CA ASN A 40 -15.80 -1.17 15.88
C ASN A 40 -15.85 -0.20 14.68
N ALA A 41 -15.10 -0.49 13.62
CA ALA A 41 -15.05 0.31 12.40
C ALA A 41 -16.02 -0.18 11.29
N ALA A 42 -16.87 -1.17 11.54
CA ALA A 42 -17.72 -1.79 10.50
C ALA A 42 -18.67 -0.78 9.83
N ARG A 43 -19.14 0.22 10.57
CA ARG A 43 -19.96 1.32 10.03
C ARG A 43 -19.22 2.15 8.97
N PHE A 44 -17.89 2.22 9.03
CA PHE A 44 -17.06 2.96 8.08
C PHE A 44 -16.87 2.19 6.77
N PHE A 45 -16.84 0.86 6.84
CA PHE A 45 -16.56 0.02 5.68
C PHE A 45 -17.81 -0.49 4.94
N LYS A 46 -18.99 -0.36 5.55
CA LYS A 46 -20.25 -0.86 5.00
C LYS A 46 -20.52 -0.32 3.59
N GLY A 47 -20.58 -1.21 2.60
CA GLY A 47 -20.87 -0.89 1.21
C GLY A 47 -19.71 -0.30 0.40
N ALA A 48 -18.52 -0.19 1.00
CA ALA A 48 -17.31 0.21 0.30
C ALA A 48 -16.62 -0.99 -0.34
N LYS A 49 -15.92 -0.76 -1.47
CA LYS A 49 -14.95 -1.71 -2.03
C LYS A 49 -13.57 -1.31 -1.53
N ILE A 50 -12.90 -2.23 -0.84
CA ILE A 50 -11.65 -1.92 -0.14
C ILE A 50 -10.60 -2.95 -0.50
N LYS A 51 -9.42 -2.47 -0.89
CA LYS A 51 -8.22 -3.29 -0.97
C LYS A 51 -7.53 -3.28 0.39
N VAL A 52 -7.20 -4.47 0.91
CA VAL A 52 -6.52 -4.59 2.20
C VAL A 52 -5.06 -4.92 1.96
N THR A 53 -4.18 -4.21 2.64
CA THR A 53 -2.77 -4.55 2.66
C THR A 53 -2.29 -4.70 4.09
N TYR A 54 -1.30 -5.57 4.31
CA TYR A 54 -0.72 -5.75 5.63
C TYR A 54 0.81 -5.58 5.61
N ARG A 55 1.38 -5.08 6.72
CA ARG A 55 2.81 -4.80 6.90
C ARG A 55 3.33 -5.41 8.19
N GLY A 56 4.62 -5.76 8.19
CA GLY A 56 5.34 -6.39 9.30
C GLY A 56 5.31 -7.89 9.18
N ILE A 57 4.49 -8.57 10.01
CA ILE A 57 4.49 -10.02 10.12
C ILE A 57 4.34 -10.71 8.75
N THR A 58 5.05 -11.83 8.58
CA THR A 58 4.87 -12.69 7.41
C THR A 58 3.76 -13.68 7.73
N LEU A 59 2.60 -13.50 7.09
CA LEU A 59 1.49 -14.42 7.19
C LEU A 59 1.64 -15.53 6.14
N THR A 60 1.23 -16.72 6.50
CA THR A 60 1.04 -17.82 5.56
C THR A 60 -0.23 -17.61 4.72
N PRO A 61 -0.36 -18.26 3.55
CA PRO A 61 -1.56 -18.14 2.72
C PRO A 61 -2.86 -18.51 3.45
N GLU A 62 -2.80 -19.49 4.36
CA GLU A 62 -3.94 -19.91 5.18
C GLU A 62 -4.36 -18.81 6.17
N GLU A 63 -3.38 -18.12 6.76
CA GLU A 63 -3.60 -17.01 7.68
C GLU A 63 -4.17 -15.78 6.96
N GLU A 64 -3.68 -15.47 5.75
CA GLU A 64 -4.22 -14.41 4.90
C GLU A 64 -5.69 -14.66 4.55
N GLU A 65 -6.04 -15.90 4.19
CA GLU A 65 -7.41 -16.28 3.86
C GLU A 65 -8.33 -16.20 5.09
N ALA A 66 -7.83 -16.57 6.27
CA ALA A 66 -8.55 -16.42 7.53
C ALA A 66 -8.82 -14.94 7.87
N ILE A 67 -7.84 -14.04 7.67
CA ILE A 67 -8.03 -12.59 7.87
C ILE A 67 -9.00 -12.03 6.84
N LYS A 68 -8.88 -12.42 5.56
CA LYS A 68 -9.78 -11.98 4.49
C LYS A 68 -11.23 -12.37 4.80
N SER A 69 -11.48 -13.61 5.18
CA SER A 69 -12.82 -14.09 5.52
C SER A 69 -13.41 -13.34 6.72
N LEU A 70 -12.58 -13.08 7.73
CA LEU A 70 -12.98 -12.31 8.91
C LEU A 70 -13.33 -10.86 8.56
N LEU A 71 -12.54 -10.23 7.69
CA LEU A 71 -12.82 -8.88 7.21
C LEU A 71 -14.11 -8.84 6.40
N ASP A 72 -14.34 -9.78 5.50
CA ASP A 72 -15.55 -9.83 4.67
C ASP A 72 -16.81 -10.01 5.53
N GLU A 73 -16.76 -10.93 6.51
CA GLU A 73 -17.89 -11.21 7.41
C GLU A 73 -18.20 -10.05 8.36
N LYS A 74 -17.17 -9.43 8.96
CA LYS A 74 -17.35 -8.45 10.05
C LYS A 74 -17.39 -7.00 9.57
N SER A 75 -16.74 -6.65 8.46
CA SER A 75 -16.68 -5.26 8.00
C SER A 75 -17.91 -4.82 7.21
N GLY A 76 -18.63 -5.76 6.57
CA GLY A 76 -19.71 -5.45 5.63
C GLY A 76 -19.23 -4.69 4.38
N ALA A 77 -17.92 -4.69 4.13
CA ALA A 77 -17.29 -4.17 2.92
C ALA A 77 -17.07 -5.31 1.92
N ILE A 78 -16.85 -4.95 0.65
CA ILE A 78 -16.39 -5.90 -0.36
C ILE A 78 -14.87 -5.83 -0.39
N ILE A 79 -14.19 -6.88 0.12
CA ILE A 79 -12.73 -6.96 0.12
C ILE A 79 -12.23 -7.43 -1.25
N GLU A 80 -11.63 -6.53 -2.03
CA GLU A 80 -11.15 -6.87 -3.39
C GLU A 80 -9.90 -7.76 -3.37
N GLY A 81 -9.13 -7.72 -2.29
CA GLY A 81 -7.96 -8.57 -2.09
C GLY A 81 -7.18 -8.20 -0.84
N ILE A 82 -6.39 -9.17 -0.35
CA ILE A 82 -5.38 -8.97 0.68
C ILE A 82 -4.01 -9.15 0.04
N SER A 83 -3.06 -8.26 0.34
CA SER A 83 -1.68 -8.41 -0.13
C SER A 83 -0.68 -7.88 0.89
N LYS A 84 0.44 -8.59 1.05
CA LYS A 84 1.57 -8.06 1.81
C LYS A 84 2.11 -6.81 1.11
N ASP A 85 2.14 -5.71 1.83
CA ASP A 85 2.80 -4.48 1.39
C ASP A 85 4.28 -4.58 1.76
N ASP A 86 5.01 -5.40 1.00
CA ASP A 86 6.45 -5.28 0.91
C ASP A 86 6.72 -3.92 0.26
N GLU A 87 7.41 -3.02 0.94
CA GLU A 87 7.77 -1.69 0.41
C GLU A 87 8.56 -1.75 -0.92
N SER A 88 8.91 -2.96 -1.38
CA SER A 88 9.54 -3.25 -2.68
C SER A 88 8.56 -3.53 -3.85
N ARG A 89 7.24 -3.60 -3.61
CA ARG A 89 6.25 -4.04 -4.63
C ARG A 89 5.50 -2.92 -5.37
N GLN A 90 6.01 -1.68 -5.39
CA GLN A 90 5.42 -0.62 -6.23
C GLN A 90 5.58 -0.81 -7.76
N ASN A 91 6.00 -1.98 -8.27
CA ASN A 91 6.41 -2.08 -9.68
C ASN A 91 5.89 -3.29 -10.49
N THR A 92 4.71 -3.84 -10.21
CA THR A 92 4.25 -5.01 -10.99
C THR A 92 2.81 -5.06 -11.44
N PHE A 93 2.11 -3.94 -11.62
CA PHE A 93 0.89 -3.89 -12.45
C PHE A 93 0.86 -2.49 -13.08
N ILE A 94 1.16 -2.28 -14.36
CA ILE A 94 0.31 -2.57 -15.52
C ILE A 94 1.21 -2.72 -16.75
N ALA A 95 1.44 -3.96 -17.19
CA ALA A 95 1.81 -4.26 -18.58
C ALA A 95 0.52 -4.29 -19.42
N LYS A 96 -0.09 -3.14 -19.67
CA LYS A 96 -0.98 -2.97 -20.84
C LYS A 96 -0.19 -2.19 -21.87
N LYS A 97 0.17 -2.90 -22.95
CA LYS A 97 0.67 -2.33 -24.21
C LYS A 97 -0.15 -1.08 -24.57
N PRO A 98 0.48 0.08 -24.85
CA PRO A 98 -0.10 1.05 -25.75
C PRO A 98 0.58 0.93 -27.12
N GLY A 99 -0.25 1.02 -28.16
CA GLY A 99 0.18 1.08 -29.54
C GLY A 99 1.13 2.24 -29.81
N LYS A 100 1.86 2.09 -30.91
CA LYS A 100 2.80 3.04 -31.48
C LYS A 100 2.19 4.45 -31.58
N ILE A 101 2.83 5.44 -30.98
CA ILE A 101 2.68 6.85 -31.35
C ILE A 101 4.11 7.41 -31.52
N PRO A 102 4.51 7.87 -32.71
CA PRO A 102 5.84 8.43 -32.92
C PRO A 102 5.80 9.90 -32.54
N VAL A 103 6.49 10.28 -31.47
CA VAL A 103 6.71 11.70 -31.15
C VAL A 103 8.20 12.00 -31.11
N SER A 104 8.61 12.60 -32.22
CA SER A 104 9.67 13.59 -32.46
C SER A 104 10.90 13.58 -31.55
N SER A 105 12.03 13.41 -32.21
CA SER A 105 13.40 13.64 -31.75
C SER A 105 13.57 14.96 -31.00
N HIS A 106 13.62 14.90 -29.67
CA HIS A 106 14.55 15.71 -28.90
C HIS A 106 15.59 14.77 -28.33
N LYS A 107 16.85 15.07 -28.67
CA LYS A 107 18.05 14.29 -28.45
C LYS A 107 18.28 14.11 -26.95
N LEU A 108 17.72 13.05 -26.34
CA LEU A 108 18.09 12.64 -24.98
C LEU A 108 19.48 12.02 -25.06
N PHE A 109 20.47 12.79 -24.60
CA PHE A 109 21.85 12.36 -24.37
C PHE A 109 21.93 11.45 -23.13
N PHE A 110 21.25 10.30 -23.14
CA PHE A 110 21.44 9.28 -22.12
C PHE A 110 21.79 7.99 -22.83
N SER A 111 23.05 7.59 -22.72
CA SER A 111 23.49 6.23 -23.01
C SER A 111 22.64 5.30 -22.15
N SER A 112 22.14 4.19 -22.73
CA SER A 112 21.27 3.24 -22.01
C SER A 112 21.92 2.62 -20.76
N ASP A 113 23.25 2.78 -20.61
CA ASP A 113 24.04 2.33 -19.48
C ASP A 113 24.14 3.36 -18.32
N ASP A 114 23.73 4.61 -18.53
CA ASP A 114 23.75 5.68 -17.51
C ASP A 114 22.40 5.87 -16.78
N ILE A 115 21.37 5.11 -17.15
CA ILE A 115 20.05 5.21 -16.52
C ILE A 115 20.07 4.36 -15.25
N GLY A 116 20.53 4.97 -14.16
CA GLY A 116 20.37 4.46 -12.80
C GLY A 116 18.89 4.23 -12.44
N PRO A 117 18.61 3.67 -11.26
CA PRO A 117 17.25 3.38 -10.83
C PRO A 117 16.38 4.65 -10.90
N CYS A 118 15.08 4.48 -11.20
CA CYS A 118 14.14 5.60 -11.38
C CYS A 118 12.82 5.37 -10.63
N LYS A 119 12.35 6.37 -9.88
CA LYS A 119 11.10 6.37 -9.11
C LYS A 119 10.06 7.28 -9.76
N PHE A 120 8.83 6.78 -9.90
CA PHE A 120 7.71 7.55 -10.43
C PHE A 120 6.75 7.98 -9.31
N VAL A 121 6.38 9.26 -9.30
CA VAL A 121 5.42 9.84 -8.36
C VAL A 121 4.24 10.35 -9.16
N ARG A 122 3.08 9.67 -9.07
CA ARG A 122 1.86 10.00 -9.84
C ARG A 122 0.85 10.82 -9.04
N SER A 123 1.34 11.76 -8.24
CA SER A 123 0.53 12.62 -7.39
C SER A 123 1.18 13.97 -7.19
N THR A 124 0.39 14.97 -6.77
CA THR A 124 0.90 16.29 -6.39
C THR A 124 1.77 16.20 -5.14
N VAL A 125 3.00 16.68 -5.23
CA VAL A 125 3.91 16.86 -4.09
C VAL A 125 3.51 18.14 -3.38
N ARG A 126 2.99 18.01 -2.15
CA ARG A 126 2.57 19.15 -1.33
C ARG A 126 3.66 19.55 -0.34
N SER A 127 3.65 20.81 0.10
CA SER A 127 4.52 21.32 1.16
C SER A 127 4.55 20.35 2.35
N GLY A 128 5.77 20.00 2.80
CA GLY A 128 5.99 19.02 3.87
C GLY A 128 6.11 17.56 3.42
N THR A 129 5.94 17.26 2.11
CA THR A 129 6.18 15.92 1.57
C THR A 129 7.65 15.75 1.17
N ARG A 130 8.37 14.81 1.80
CA ARG A 130 9.75 14.47 1.44
C ARG A 130 9.80 13.20 0.60
N ILE A 131 10.38 13.28 -0.59
CA ILE A 131 10.62 12.13 -1.47
C ILE A 131 12.13 12.01 -1.64
N GLU A 132 12.70 10.93 -1.11
CA GLU A 132 14.12 10.63 -1.20
C GLU A 132 14.30 9.32 -1.95
N PHE A 133 15.27 9.29 -2.86
CA PHE A 133 15.55 8.15 -3.71
C PHE A 133 16.97 8.26 -4.25
N ASP A 134 17.72 7.16 -4.16
CA ASP A 134 19.09 7.06 -4.66
C ASP A 134 19.06 6.78 -6.17
N GLY A 135 18.68 7.81 -6.94
CA GLY A 135 18.48 7.72 -8.38
C GLY A 135 17.58 8.83 -8.93
N SER A 136 17.02 8.60 -10.11
CA SER A 136 16.15 9.59 -10.76
C SER A 136 14.74 9.57 -10.18
N VAL A 137 14.11 10.74 -10.01
CA VAL A 137 12.71 10.87 -9.60
C VAL A 137 11.92 11.62 -10.67
N ILE A 138 10.84 11.01 -11.15
CA ILE A 138 9.92 11.59 -12.14
C ILE A 138 8.58 11.83 -11.46
N VAL A 139 8.17 13.10 -11.40
CA VAL A 139 6.85 13.50 -10.87
C VAL A 139 5.90 13.74 -12.04
N LEU A 140 4.80 12.99 -12.05
CA LEU A 140 3.68 13.12 -12.97
C LEU A 140 2.53 13.83 -12.24
N GLY A 141 2.70 15.14 -12.02
CA GLY A 141 1.80 16.00 -11.26
C GLY A 141 2.50 17.31 -10.87
N ASP A 142 1.83 18.12 -10.04
CA ASP A 142 2.38 19.40 -9.57
C ASP A 142 3.35 19.21 -8.39
N VAL A 143 4.36 20.07 -8.31
CA VAL A 143 5.25 20.19 -7.14
C VAL A 143 5.04 21.57 -6.54
N ASN A 144 4.40 21.61 -5.37
CA ASN A 144 4.17 22.85 -4.65
C ASN A 144 5.42 23.23 -3.83
N PRO A 145 5.71 24.52 -3.67
CA PRO A 145 6.82 24.98 -2.84
C PRO A 145 6.62 24.60 -1.37
N GLY A 146 7.69 24.20 -0.68
CA GLY A 146 7.71 24.00 0.77
C GLY A 146 8.43 22.74 1.24
#